data_AF-A0A6J6FSL8-F1
#
_entry.id   AF-A0A6J6FSL8-F1
#
_cell.length_a   1.000
_cell.length_b   1.000
_cell.length_c   1.000
_cell.angle_alpha   90.00
_cell.angle_beta   90.00
_cell.angle_gamma   90.00
#
_symmetry.space_group_name_H-M   'P 1'
#
loop_
_entity.id
_entity.type
_entity.pdbx_description
1 polymer ?
#
loop_
_entity_poly.entity_id
_entity_poly.type
_entity_poly.pdbx_seq_one_letter_code
_entity_poly.pdbx_strand_id
1 'polypeptide(L)'
;MFIVAIVCIMIDGSAPWWFCVAVLVREVSFGATVAVLKLFFGMERFDVTYLGKWATFLLMFTFPGFVMGNSAIGIRDFFAAFAWVAGPIGLALSYYTAIAYVPTIRRSMRGRVREPREPASSDD
;
A
#
# COMPACT_ATOMS: atom_id res chain seq x y z
N MET A 1 -6.28 1.87 -4.55
CA MET A 1 -6.58 1.25 -5.86
C MET A 1 -7.27 -0.10 -5.72
N PHE A 2 -7.03 -0.86 -4.64
CA PHE A 2 -7.68 -2.17 -4.45
C PHE A 2 -9.04 -2.16 -3.75
N ILE A 3 -9.52 -1.02 -3.26
CA ILE A 3 -10.67 -0.94 -2.34
C ILE A 3 -11.92 -1.62 -2.93
N VAL A 4 -12.30 -1.27 -4.16
CA VAL A 4 -13.50 -1.83 -4.80
C VAL A 4 -13.36 -3.34 -5.02
N ALA A 5 -12.22 -3.78 -5.56
CA ALA A 5 -11.95 -5.19 -5.81
C ALA A 5 -11.99 -6.03 -4.52
N ILE A 6 -11.38 -5.54 -3.44
CA ILE A 6 -11.39 -6.22 -2.14
C ILE A 6 -12.81 -6.34 -1.60
N VAL A 7 -13.62 -5.28 -1.69
CA VAL A 7 -15.01 -5.30 -1.23
C VAL A 7 -15.83 -6.33 -2.01
N CYS A 8 -15.70 -6.37 -3.34
CA CYS A 8 -16.36 -7.39 -4.15
C CYS A 8 -15.94 -8.81 -3.75
N ILE A 9 -14.64 -9.06 -3.55
CA ILE A 9 -14.11 -10.37 -3.16
C ILE A 9 -14.55 -10.77 -1.75
N MET A 10 -14.70 -9.82 -0.83
CA MET A 10 -15.24 -10.08 0.50
C MET A 10 -16.70 -10.54 0.46
N ILE A 11 -17.50 -9.97 -0.44
CA ILE A 11 -18.90 -10.37 -0.65
C ILE A 11 -18.98 -11.75 -1.33
N ASP A 12 -18.11 -11.97 -2.32
CA ASP A 12 -17.99 -13.24 -3.06
C ASP A 12 -17.44 -14.39 -2.19
N GLY A 13 -16.73 -14.07 -1.11
CA GLY A 13 -16.16 -15.05 -0.18
C GLY A 13 -14.92 -15.78 -0.71
N SER A 14 -14.37 -15.35 -1.85
CA SER A 14 -13.24 -16.01 -2.52
C SER A 14 -11.90 -15.87 -1.78
N ALA A 15 -11.77 -14.92 -0.84
CA ALA A 15 -10.55 -14.75 -0.04
C ALA A 15 -10.86 -14.64 1.47
N PRO A 16 -9.91 -15.01 2.35
CA PRO A 16 -10.11 -14.91 3.79
C PRO A 16 -10.38 -13.47 4.25
N TRP A 17 -11.39 -13.30 5.11
CA TRP A 17 -11.82 -11.98 5.59
C TRP A 17 -10.69 -11.18 6.26
N TRP A 18 -9.87 -11.84 7.09
CA TRP A 18 -8.75 -11.22 7.79
C TRP A 18 -7.70 -10.66 6.82
N PHE A 19 -7.47 -11.34 5.70
CA PHE A 19 -6.50 -10.95 4.68
C PHE A 19 -7.00 -9.71 3.93
N CYS A 20 -8.27 -9.73 3.51
CA CYS A 20 -8.93 -8.60 2.87
C CYS A 20 -8.88 -7.34 3.75
N VAL A 21 -9.23 -7.45 5.03
CA VAL A 21 -9.16 -6.35 5.99
C VAL A 21 -7.73 -5.83 6.13
N ALA A 22 -6.73 -6.72 6.26
CA ALA A 22 -5.34 -6.33 6.40
C ALA A 22 -4.81 -5.54 5.19
N VAL A 23 -5.19 -5.93 3.96
CA VAL A 23 -4.82 -5.18 2.75
C VAL A 23 -5.59 -3.86 2.66
N LEU A 24 -6.87 -3.84 3.03
CA LEU A 24 -7.69 -2.63 3.01
C LEU A 24 -7.10 -1.54 3.93
N VAL A 25 -6.70 -1.93 5.14
CA VAL A 25 -5.99 -1.05 6.08
C VAL A 25 -4.71 -0.49 5.45
N ARG A 26 -3.91 -1.33 4.76
CA ARG A 26 -2.72 -0.89 4.05
C ARG A 26 -3.03 0.14 2.96
N GLU A 27 -4.04 -0.10 2.14
CA GLU A 27 -4.43 0.82 1.05
C GLU A 27 -4.86 2.18 1.57
N VAL A 28 -5.70 2.20 2.62
CA VAL A 28 -6.15 3.43 3.26
C VAL A 28 -4.98 4.15 3.91
N SER A 29 -4.09 3.44 4.61
CA SER A 29 -2.92 4.02 5.28
C SER A 29 -1.95 4.64 4.26
N PHE A 30 -1.72 3.95 3.14
CA PHE A 30 -0.85 4.44 2.07
C PHE A 30 -1.45 5.67 1.37
N GLY A 31 -2.74 5.61 1.04
CA GLY A 31 -3.48 6.73 0.46
C GLY A 31 -3.51 7.95 1.38
N ALA A 32 -3.79 7.74 2.67
CA ALA A 32 -3.79 8.79 3.69
C ALA A 32 -2.40 9.42 3.86
N THR A 33 -1.34 8.62 3.92
CA THR A 33 0.04 9.11 4.02
C THR A 33 0.38 10.02 2.84
N VAL A 34 0.09 9.58 1.61
CA VAL A 34 0.33 10.39 0.40
C VAL A 34 -0.51 11.66 0.39
N ALA A 35 -1.79 11.57 0.79
CA ALA A 35 -2.68 12.72 0.87
C ALA A 35 -2.19 13.76 1.89
N VAL A 36 -1.79 13.30 3.09
CA VAL A 36 -1.26 14.18 4.15
C VAL A 36 0.04 14.84 3.71
N LEU A 37 0.97 14.08 3.13
CA LEU A 37 2.24 14.63 2.60
C LEU A 37 2.00 15.68 1.52
N LYS A 38 1.05 15.45 0.62
CA LYS A 38 0.72 16.40 -0.44
C LYS A 38 0.01 17.65 0.11
N LEU A 39 -1.00 17.47 0.95
CA LEU A 39 -1.90 18.54 1.39
C LEU A 39 -1.26 19.46 2.44
N PHE A 40 -0.58 18.89 3.43
CA PHE A 40 -0.05 19.67 4.56
C PHE A 40 1.41 20.09 4.37
N PHE A 41 2.17 19.37 3.54
CA PHE A 41 3.60 19.58 3.43
C PHE A 41 4.05 20.07 2.05
N GLY A 42 3.19 20.09 1.03
CA GLY A 42 3.55 20.51 -0.33
C GLY A 42 4.81 19.80 -0.86
N MET A 43 5.13 18.62 -0.32
CA MET A 43 6.35 17.89 -0.67
C MET A 43 6.15 17.19 -2.01
N GLU A 44 7.20 17.24 -2.85
CA GLU A 44 7.34 16.28 -3.94
C GLU A 44 7.28 14.85 -3.37
N ARG A 45 6.57 13.98 -4.06
CA ARG A 45 6.34 12.58 -3.64
C ARG A 45 7.69 11.93 -3.32
N PHE A 46 7.88 11.52 -2.06
CA PHE A 46 8.97 10.61 -1.73
C PHE A 46 8.82 9.35 -2.56
N ASP A 47 9.89 8.99 -3.27
CA ASP A 47 9.88 7.83 -4.14
C ASP A 47 9.66 6.57 -3.29
N VAL A 48 8.74 5.73 -3.76
CA VAL A 48 8.40 4.51 -3.01
C VAL A 48 9.58 3.55 -3.06
N THR A 49 9.93 3.01 -1.89
CA THR A 49 10.95 1.96 -1.77
C THR A 49 10.66 0.84 -2.77
N TYR A 50 11.72 0.30 -3.40
CA TYR A 50 11.59 -0.80 -4.38
C TYR A 50 10.78 -1.97 -3.81
N LEU A 51 10.92 -2.26 -2.51
CA LEU A 51 10.13 -3.28 -1.80
C LEU A 51 8.62 -3.01 -1.84
N GLY A 52 8.19 -1.75 -1.76
CA GLY A 52 6.78 -1.38 -1.81
C GLY A 52 6.17 -1.60 -3.20
N LYS A 53 6.99 -1.42 -4.26
CA LYS A 53 6.58 -1.72 -5.65
C LYS A 53 6.36 -3.23 -5.81
N TRP A 54 7.28 -4.05 -5.33
CA TRP A 54 7.15 -5.52 -5.33
C TRP A 54 5.98 -6.01 -4.48
N ALA A 55 5.75 -5.43 -3.30
CA ALA A 55 4.61 -5.77 -2.45
C ALA A 55 3.29 -5.55 -3.18
N THR A 56 3.13 -4.37 -3.80
CA THR A 56 1.91 -4.04 -4.53
C THR A 56 1.74 -4.96 -5.75
N PHE A 57 2.82 -5.22 -6.50
CA PHE A 57 2.82 -6.15 -7.63
C PHE A 57 2.32 -7.55 -7.26
N LEU A 58 2.87 -8.14 -6.19
CA LEU A 58 2.43 -9.46 -5.70
C LEU A 58 0.96 -9.46 -5.28
N LEU A 59 0.51 -8.41 -4.59
CA LEU A 59 -0.90 -8.29 -4.19
C LEU A 59 -1.83 -8.13 -5.39
N MET A 60 -1.41 -7.49 -6.49
CA MET A 60 -2.23 -7.39 -7.71
C MET A 60 -2.54 -8.78 -8.30
N PHE A 61 -1.63 -9.75 -8.20
CA PHE A 61 -1.85 -11.12 -8.68
C PHE A 61 -2.51 -12.03 -7.64
N THR A 62 -2.36 -11.72 -6.36
CA THR A 62 -2.93 -12.50 -5.26
C THR A 62 -4.45 -12.53 -5.32
N PHE A 63 -5.10 -11.38 -5.50
CA PHE A 63 -6.57 -11.30 -5.52
C PHE A 63 -7.21 -12.03 -6.71
N PRO A 64 -6.76 -11.85 -7.96
CA PRO A 64 -7.18 -12.69 -9.08
C PRO A 64 -6.90 -14.18 -8.83
N GLY A 65 -5.76 -14.51 -8.19
CA GLY A 65 -5.44 -15.88 -7.81
C GLY A 65 -6.46 -16.49 -6.86
N PHE A 66 -6.90 -15.76 -5.82
CA PHE A 66 -7.96 -16.22 -4.92
C PHE A 66 -9.29 -16.44 -5.65
N VAL A 67 -9.69 -15.51 -6.52
CA VAL A 67 -10.94 -15.63 -7.32
C VAL A 67 -10.86 -16.82 -8.27
N MET A 68 -9.76 -16.99 -9.01
CA MET A 68 -9.58 -18.13 -9.91
C MET A 68 -9.49 -19.46 -9.14
N GLY A 69 -8.89 -19.44 -7.94
CA GLY A 69 -8.85 -20.58 -7.02
C GLY A 69 -10.20 -20.96 -6.41
N ASN A 70 -11.24 -20.14 -6.58
CA ASN A 70 -12.61 -20.46 -6.19
C ASN A 70 -13.52 -20.81 -7.38
N SER A 71 -13.00 -20.74 -8.61
CA SER A 71 -13.75 -21.02 -9.83
C SER A 71 -13.73 -22.50 -10.24
N ALA A 72 -14.61 -22.90 -11.17
CA ALA A 72 -14.73 -24.28 -11.65
C ALA A 72 -13.69 -24.68 -12.74
N ILE A 73 -12.59 -23.93 -12.87
CA ILE A 73 -11.56 -24.18 -13.90
C ILE A 73 -10.62 -25.33 -13.50
N GLY A 74 -10.09 -26.07 -14.48
CA GLY A 74 -9.22 -27.23 -14.21
C GLY A 74 -7.87 -26.89 -13.55
N ILE A 75 -7.45 -25.61 -13.55
CA ILE A 75 -6.20 -25.13 -12.94
C ILE A 75 -6.44 -24.37 -11.61
N ARG A 76 -7.63 -24.53 -11.03
CA ARG A 76 -8.05 -23.88 -9.78
C ARG A 76 -7.03 -24.05 -8.65
N ASP A 77 -6.57 -25.28 -8.42
CA ASP A 77 -5.69 -25.60 -7.28
C ASP A 77 -4.33 -24.88 -7.36
N PHE A 78 -3.81 -24.72 -8.58
CA PHE A 78 -2.59 -23.94 -8.81
C PHE A 78 -2.78 -22.47 -8.42
N PHE A 79 -3.88 -21.84 -8.82
CA PHE A 79 -4.15 -20.45 -8.47
C PHE A 79 -4.42 -20.25 -6.98
N ALA A 80 -5.12 -21.20 -6.35
CA ALA A 80 -5.32 -21.19 -4.91
C ALA A 80 -3.97 -21.29 -4.16
N ALA A 81 -3.11 -22.23 -4.54
CA ALA A 81 -1.78 -22.39 -3.95
C ALA A 81 -0.92 -21.13 -4.18
N PHE A 82 -0.91 -20.60 -5.41
CA PHE A 82 -0.19 -19.37 -5.73
C PHE A 82 -0.67 -18.18 -4.87
N ALA A 83 -1.99 -17.99 -4.72
CA ALA A 83 -2.54 -16.91 -3.92
C ALA A 83 -2.14 -17.03 -2.44
N TRP A 84 -2.13 -18.25 -1.90
CA TRP A 84 -1.70 -18.53 -0.53
C TRP A 84 -0.20 -18.37 -0.29
N VAL A 85 0.63 -18.43 -1.33
CA VAL A 85 2.08 -18.16 -1.23
C VAL A 85 2.37 -16.67 -1.46
N ALA A 86 1.89 -16.14 -2.59
CA ALA A 86 2.15 -14.76 -2.99
C ALA A 86 1.49 -13.73 -2.06
N GLY A 87 0.29 -14.05 -1.55
CA GLY A 87 -0.49 -13.14 -0.70
C GLY A 87 0.20 -12.78 0.60
N PRO A 88 0.58 -13.76 1.45
CA PRO A 88 1.30 -13.49 2.69
C PRO A 88 2.64 -12.77 2.46
N ILE A 89 3.37 -13.11 1.40
CA ILE A 89 4.64 -12.45 1.07
C ILE A 89 4.41 -10.98 0.70
N GLY A 90 3.44 -10.72 -0.19
CA GLY A 90 3.06 -9.36 -0.58
C GLY A 90 2.55 -8.53 0.60
N LEU A 91 1.74 -9.15 1.47
CA LEU A 91 1.21 -8.52 2.68
C LEU A 91 2.33 -8.19 3.67
N ALA A 92 3.22 -9.13 3.98
CA ALA A 92 4.35 -8.92 4.89
C ALA A 92 5.26 -7.79 4.41
N LEU A 93 5.62 -7.77 3.12
CA LEU A 93 6.40 -6.68 2.52
C LEU A 93 5.67 -5.33 2.59
N SER A 94 4.35 -5.34 2.41
CA SER A 94 3.53 -4.13 2.50
C SER A 94 3.53 -3.52 3.91
N TYR A 95 3.44 -4.35 4.95
CA TYR A 95 3.50 -3.90 6.34
C TYR A 95 4.92 -3.49 6.73
N TYR A 96 5.94 -4.24 6.30
CA TYR A 96 7.34 -3.90 6.53
C TYR A 96 7.67 -2.51 5.97
N THR A 97 7.26 -2.24 4.72
CA THR A 97 7.50 -0.93 4.09
C THR A 97 6.71 0.18 4.78
N ALA A 98 5.47 -0.06 5.20
CA ALA A 98 4.68 0.90 5.96
C ALA A 98 5.38 1.32 7.27
N ILE A 99 5.92 0.35 8.02
CA ILE A 99 6.68 0.62 9.25
C ILE A 99 7.97 1.40 8.93
N ALA A 100 8.67 1.01 7.87
CA ALA A 100 9.91 1.68 7.44
C ALA A 100 9.71 3.15 7.01
N TYR A 101 8.50 3.57 6.63
CA TYR A 101 8.22 4.97 6.32
C TYR A 101 8.10 5.88 7.55
N VAL A 102 7.72 5.34 8.72
CA VAL A 102 7.47 6.14 9.93
C VAL A 102 8.69 6.98 10.35
N PRO A 103 9.92 6.44 10.40
CA PRO A 103 11.11 7.23 10.76
C PRO A 103 11.46 8.28 9.69
N THR A 104 11.30 7.95 8.41
CA THR A 104 11.57 8.87 7.29
C THR A 104 10.67 10.09 7.38
N ILE A 105 9.37 9.88 7.57
CA ILE A 105 8.40 10.97 7.77
C ILE A 105 8.79 11.82 8.97
N ARG A 106 9.15 11.21 10.11
CA ARG A 106 9.59 11.96 11.32
C ARG A 106 10.87 12.78 11.10
N ARG A 107 11.83 12.29 10.32
CA ARG A 107 13.06 13.02 10.00
C ARG A 107 12.79 14.22 9.08
N SER A 108 11.98 14.05 8.05
CA SER A 108 11.58 15.15 7.15
C SER A 108 10.85 16.26 7.91
N MET A 109 10.00 15.91 8.88
CA MET A 109 9.34 16.87 9.77
C MET A 109 10.33 17.67 10.64
N ARG A 110 11.39 17.03 11.15
CA ARG A 110 12.41 17.69 11.99
C ARG A 110 13.35 18.58 11.21
N GLY A 111 13.66 18.25 9.95
CA GLY A 111 14.52 19.07 9.08
C GLY A 111 13.90 20.45 8.77
N ARG A 112 12.58 20.50 8.57
CA ARG A 112 11.87 21.75 8.21
C ARG A 112 11.71 22.77 9.34
N VAL A 113 11.79 22.35 10.60
CA VAL A 113 11.76 23.29 11.74
C VAL A 113 13.05 24.15 11.77
N ARG A 114 14.10 23.76 11.03
CA ARG A 114 15.40 24.43 11.04
C ARG A 114 15.68 25.39 9.89
N GLU A 115 14.85 25.47 8.85
CA GLU A 115 15.02 26.47 7.79
C GLU A 115 14.37 27.79 8.23
N PRO A 116 15.14 28.84 8.56
CA PRO A 116 14.59 30.16 8.78
C PRO A 116 14.04 30.64 7.44
N ARG A 117 12.76 30.99 7.41
CA ARG A 117 12.14 31.66 6.27
C ARG A 117 12.96 32.90 5.96
N GLU A 118 13.71 32.87 4.86
CA GLU A 118 14.44 34.04 4.37
C GLU A 118 13.38 35.13 4.08
N PRO A 119 13.42 36.28 4.77
CA PRO A 119 12.40 37.30 4.59
C PRO A 119 12.48 37.82 3.16
N ALA A 120 11.33 37.80 2.47
CA ALA A 120 11.19 38.36 1.14
C ALA A 120 11.73 39.80 1.16
N SER A 121 12.78 40.05 0.37
CA SER A 121 13.30 41.38 0.13
C SER A 121 12.18 42.20 -0.53
N SER A 122 11.55 43.06 0.26
CA SER A 122 10.71 44.14 -0.23
C SER A 122 11.62 45.27 -0.68
N ASP A 123 12.00 45.26 -1.96
CA ASP A 123 12.50 46.43 -2.66
C ASP A 123 11.65 46.58 -3.92
N ASP A 124 10.64 47.46 -3.83
CA ASP A 124 10.05 48.26 -4.92
C ASP A 124 9.17 49.37 -4.30
#